data_AF-A0A942VCA0-F1
#
_entry.id   AF-A0A942VCA0-F1
#
_cell.length_a   1.000
_cell.length_b   1.000
_cell.length_c   1.000
_cell.angle_alpha   90.00
_cell.angle_beta   90.00
_cell.angle_gamma   90.00
#
_symmetry.space_group_name_H-M   'P 1'
#
loop_
_entity.id
_entity.type
_entity.pdbx_description
1 polymer ?
#
loop_
_entity_poly.entity_id
_entity_poly.type
_entity_poly.pdbx_seq_one_letter_code
_entity_poly.pdbx_strand_id
1 'polypeptide(L)'
;MDKEKRLYRAFMALKSAKEVENFLKDLCTVAEITDFSDRLEIAFLLENETRSYREIAAQTGASLTTVTRVAKFLKGQNNNGYKTVLKRLKK
;
A
#
# COMPACT_ATOMS: atom_id res chain seq x y z
N MET A 1 -15.52 22.49 -0.64
CA MET A 1 -14.42 21.56 -1.00
C MET A 1 -14.93 20.13 -0.91
N ASP A 2 -14.65 19.32 -1.93
CA ASP A 2 -14.89 17.88 -1.93
C ASP A 2 -14.16 17.19 -0.76
N LYS A 3 -14.81 16.26 -0.07
CA LYS A 3 -14.26 15.54 1.09
C LYS A 3 -12.97 14.80 0.75
N GLU A 4 -12.88 14.24 -0.46
CA GLU A 4 -11.71 13.50 -0.94
C GLU A 4 -10.51 14.42 -1.15
N LYS A 5 -10.75 15.61 -1.72
CA LYS A 5 -9.69 16.61 -1.93
C LYS A 5 -9.08 17.10 -0.62
N ARG A 6 -9.86 17.17 0.47
CA ARG A 6 -9.33 17.49 1.81
C ARG A 6 -8.41 16.38 2.32
N LEU A 7 -8.80 15.12 2.17
CA LEU A 7 -7.96 13.98 2.58
C LEU A 7 -6.62 13.97 1.85
N TYR A 8 -6.61 14.17 0.52
CA TYR A 8 -5.36 14.21 -0.24
C TYR A 8 -4.46 15.38 0.18
N ARG A 9 -5.04 16.54 0.48
CA ARG A 9 -4.29 17.69 1.02
C ARG A 9 -3.73 17.42 2.41
N ALA A 10 -4.47 16.70 3.27
CA ALA A 10 -3.99 16.31 4.59
C ALA A 10 -2.73 15.44 4.48
N PHE A 11 -2.73 14.41 3.63
CA PHE A 11 -1.54 13.58 3.41
C PHE A 11 -0.33 14.37 2.87
N MET A 12 -0.55 15.37 2.00
CA MET A 12 0.53 16.23 1.49
C MET A 12 1.07 17.24 2.52
N ALA A 13 0.30 17.53 3.58
CA ALA A 13 0.71 18.48 4.61
C ALA A 13 1.74 17.88 5.59
N LEU A 14 1.72 16.55 5.78
CA LEU A 14 2.59 15.82 6.70
C LEU A 14 4.07 15.90 6.26
N LYS A 15 4.98 16.07 7.22
CA LYS A 15 6.42 16.32 6.97
C LYS A 15 7.36 15.27 7.52
N SER A 16 6.89 14.38 8.39
CA SER A 16 7.70 13.35 9.02
C SER A 16 7.00 11.99 9.08
N ALA A 17 7.77 10.92 9.19
CA ALA A 17 7.23 9.57 9.38
C ALA A 17 6.35 9.48 10.64
N LYS A 18 6.71 10.22 11.70
CA LYS A 18 5.95 10.25 12.95
C LYS A 18 4.58 10.92 12.80
N GLU A 19 4.52 12.00 12.03
CA GLU A 19 3.24 12.65 11.69
C GLU A 19 2.33 11.72 10.88
N VAL A 20 2.89 10.99 9.92
CA VAL A 20 2.13 9.99 9.15
C VAL A 20 1.62 8.87 10.04
N GLU A 21 2.46 8.33 10.93
CA GLU A 21 2.08 7.27 11.87
C GLU A 21 0.93 7.72 12.79
N ASN A 22 1.04 8.90 13.40
CA ASN A 22 0.00 9.44 14.27
C ASN A 22 -1.31 9.68 13.50
N PHE A 23 -1.22 10.31 12.32
CA PHE A 23 -2.40 10.59 11.50
C PHE A 23 -3.12 9.32 11.05
N LEU A 24 -2.39 8.27 10.68
CA LEU A 24 -2.98 6.97 10.32
C LEU A 24 -3.66 6.30 11.53
N LYS A 25 -3.08 6.40 12.73
CA LYS A 25 -3.68 5.86 13.97
C LYS A 25 -4.97 6.59 14.37
N ASP A 26 -5.09 7.87 14.06
CA ASP A 26 -6.32 8.65 14.30
C ASP A 26 -7.39 8.34 13.23
N LEU A 27 -6.98 8.13 11.98
CA LEU A 27 -7.88 7.96 10.84
C LEU A 27 -8.39 6.52 10.67
N CYS A 28 -7.57 5.54 11.01
CA CYS A 28 -7.78 4.13 10.71
C CYS A 28 -7.76 3.26 11.97
N THR A 29 -8.48 2.16 11.91
CA THR A 29 -8.36 1.08 12.89
C THR A 29 -7.04 0.32 12.73
N VAL A 30 -6.63 -0.40 13.77
CA VAL A 30 -5.45 -1.27 13.72
C VAL A 30 -5.55 -2.28 12.56
N ALA A 31 -6.73 -2.86 12.35
CA ALA A 31 -6.97 -3.82 11.28
C ALA A 31 -6.78 -3.18 9.88
N GLU A 32 -7.28 -1.96 9.66
CA GLU A 32 -7.10 -1.26 8.39
C GLU A 32 -5.63 -0.92 8.11
N ILE A 33 -4.87 -0.52 9.15
CA ILE A 33 -3.43 -0.26 9.02
C ILE A 33 -2.68 -1.54 8.65
N THR A 34 -3.00 -2.67 9.28
CA THR A 34 -2.45 -3.98 8.92
C THR A 34 -2.79 -4.32 7.47
N ASP A 35 -4.06 -4.20 7.09
CA ASP A 35 -4.55 -4.43 5.73
C ASP A 35 -3.81 -3.61 4.67
N PHE A 36 -3.52 -2.34 4.95
CA PHE A 36 -2.78 -1.47 4.03
C PHE A 36 -1.29 -1.82 3.97
N SER A 37 -0.71 -2.16 5.11
CA SER A 37 0.67 -2.62 5.22
C SER A 37 0.90 -3.89 4.41
N ASP A 38 0.02 -4.90 4.58
CA ASP A 38 0.10 -6.17 3.85
C ASP A 38 -0.01 -5.95 2.34
N ARG A 39 -0.91 -5.07 1.89
CA ARG A 39 -1.05 -4.74 0.46
C ARG A 39 0.21 -4.09 -0.11
N LEU A 40 0.86 -3.22 0.66
CA LEU A 40 2.12 -2.59 0.23
C LEU A 40 3.25 -3.61 0.17
N GLU A 41 3.34 -4.52 1.16
CA GLU A 41 4.32 -5.60 1.21
C GLU A 41 4.13 -6.58 0.03
N ILE A 42 2.90 -7.00 -0.25
CA ILE A 42 2.57 -7.80 -1.43
C ILE A 42 3.06 -7.11 -2.71
N ALA A 43 2.82 -5.79 -2.85
CA ALA A 43 3.28 -5.04 -4.02
C ALA A 43 4.81 -4.99 -4.11
N PHE A 44 5.50 -4.87 -2.97
CA PHE A 44 6.96 -4.91 -2.91
C PHE A 44 7.52 -6.28 -3.33
N LEU A 45 6.97 -7.37 -2.79
CA LEU A 45 7.38 -8.75 -3.11
C LEU A 45 7.15 -9.05 -4.60
N LEU A 46 6.00 -8.65 -5.15
CA LEU A 46 5.67 -8.85 -6.57
C LEU A 46 6.59 -8.08 -7.53
N GLU A 47 7.13 -6.94 -7.10
CA GLU A 47 7.97 -6.06 -7.93
C GLU A 47 9.47 -6.41 -7.82
N ASN A 48 9.91 -7.01 -6.70
CA ASN A 48 11.33 -7.27 -6.43
C ASN A 48 11.72 -8.74 -6.50
N GLU A 49 10.76 -9.65 -6.35
CA GLU A 49 11.06 -11.08 -6.20
C GLU A 49 10.27 -11.92 -7.20
N THR A 50 10.86 -13.04 -7.63
CA THR A 50 10.16 -14.02 -8.46
C THR A 50 9.53 -15.07 -7.53
N ARG A 51 8.46 -14.68 -6.83
CA ARG A 51 7.66 -15.58 -5.97
C ARG A 51 6.29 -15.85 -6.60
N SER A 52 5.77 -17.06 -6.40
CA SER A 52 4.41 -17.40 -6.77
C SER A 52 3.39 -16.68 -5.88
N TYR A 53 2.18 -16.47 -6.38
CA TYR A 53 1.11 -15.82 -5.59
C TYR A 53 0.75 -16.58 -4.31
N ARG A 54 0.96 -17.90 -4.29
CA ARG A 54 0.72 -18.73 -3.10
C ARG A 54 1.77 -18.49 -2.02
N GLU A 55 3.04 -18.36 -2.39
CA GLU A 55 4.12 -18.06 -1.44
C GLU A 55 3.94 -16.67 -0.83
N ILE A 56 3.58 -15.69 -1.66
CA ILE A 56 3.32 -14.32 -1.19
C ILE A 56 2.12 -14.30 -0.21
N ALA A 57 1.04 -15.01 -0.53
CA ALA A 57 -0.11 -15.14 0.37
C ALA A 57 0.28 -15.78 1.72
N ALA A 58 1.07 -16.85 1.70
CA ALA A 58 1.52 -17.54 2.90
C ALA A 58 2.42 -16.66 3.79
N GLN A 59 3.33 -15.89 3.18
CA GLN A 59 4.24 -15.01 3.90
C GLN A 59 3.55 -13.78 4.49
N THR A 60 2.64 -13.16 3.73
CA THR A 60 1.96 -11.92 4.14
C THR A 60 0.72 -12.17 4.99
N GLY A 61 0.27 -13.42 5.11
CA GLY A 61 -0.99 -13.76 5.79
C GLY A 61 -2.25 -13.36 5.00
N ALA A 62 -2.08 -12.72 3.84
CA ALA A 62 -3.19 -12.25 3.03
C ALA A 62 -3.81 -13.37 2.18
N SER A 63 -5.10 -13.21 1.85
CA SER A 63 -5.77 -14.15 0.95
C SER A 63 -5.18 -14.12 -0.48
N LEU A 64 -5.25 -15.25 -1.19
CA LEU A 64 -4.84 -15.32 -2.60
C LEU A 64 -5.61 -14.33 -3.49
N THR A 65 -6.86 -14.05 -3.13
CA THR A 65 -7.71 -13.04 -3.78
C THR A 65 -7.14 -11.63 -3.60
N THR A 66 -6.63 -11.30 -2.40
CA THR A 66 -5.95 -10.04 -2.11
C THR A 66 -4.69 -9.90 -2.95
N VAL A 67 -3.83 -10.93 -2.98
CA VAL A 67 -2.60 -10.95 -3.78
C VAL A 67 -2.89 -10.72 -5.26
N THR A 68 -3.87 -11.42 -5.81
CA THR A 68 -4.27 -11.28 -7.21
C THR A 68 -4.79 -9.86 -7.53
N ARG A 69 -5.54 -9.25 -6.60
CA ARG A 69 -6.02 -7.87 -6.75
C ARG A 69 -4.86 -6.88 -6.75
N VAL A 70 -3.92 -6.99 -5.81
CA VAL A 70 -2.72 -6.13 -5.77
C VAL A 70 -1.90 -6.29 -7.05
N ALA A 71 -1.65 -7.53 -7.48
CA ALA A 71 -0.93 -7.81 -8.73
C ALA A 71 -1.60 -7.17 -9.95
N LYS A 72 -2.94 -7.18 -10.04
CA LYS A 72 -3.69 -6.53 -11.10
C LYS A 72 -3.46 -5.01 -11.12
N PHE A 73 -3.48 -4.33 -9.97
CA PHE A 73 -3.25 -2.89 -9.89
C PHE A 73 -1.78 -2.51 -10.08
N LEU A 74 -0.85 -3.36 -9.65
CA LEU A 74 0.58 -3.16 -9.86
C LEU A 74 0.95 -3.31 -11.35
N LYS A 75 0.44 -4.33 -12.04
CA LYS A 75 0.71 -4.58 -13.47
C LYS A 75 -0.12 -3.68 -14.39
N GLY A 76 -1.34 -3.34 -13.99
CA GLY A 76 -2.26 -2.51 -14.76
C GLY A 76 -1.71 -1.11 -15.02
N GLN A 77 -2.17 -0.48 -16.11
CA GLN A 77 -1.73 0.87 -16.51
C GLN A 77 -2.47 2.00 -15.76
N ASN A 78 -3.40 1.68 -14.87
CA ASN A 78 -4.23 2.67 -14.19
C ASN A 78 -3.57 3.17 -12.90
N ASN A 79 -3.58 4.49 -12.71
CA ASN A 79 -3.18 5.24 -11.52
C ASN A 79 -1.68 5.21 -11.12
N ASN A 80 -0.91 4.16 -11.46
CA ASN A 80 0.54 4.04 -11.22
C ASN A 80 1.02 4.32 -9.77
N GLY A 81 0.12 4.23 -8.78
CA GLY A 81 0.42 4.56 -7.38
C GLY A 81 1.50 3.67 -6.76
N TYR A 82 1.33 2.35 -6.85
CA TYR A 82 2.31 1.39 -6.34
C TYR A 82 3.68 1.58 -7.00
N LYS A 83 3.75 1.66 -8.33
CA LYS A 83 5.02 1.90 -9.05
C LYS A 83 5.72 3.17 -8.59
N THR A 84 4.96 4.25 -8.37
CA THR A 84 5.52 5.53 -7.91
C THR A 84 6.14 5.41 -6.54
N VAL A 85 5.44 4.79 -5.58
CA VAL A 85 5.95 4.60 -4.21
C VAL A 85 7.13 3.64 -4.20
N LEU A 86 7.00 2.47 -4.83
CA LEU A 86 8.06 1.45 -4.87
C LEU A 86 9.35 2.02 -5.50
N LYS A 87 9.26 2.77 -6.60
CA LYS A 87 10.43 3.43 -7.21
C LYS A 87 11.14 4.41 -6.27
N ARG A 88 10.38 5.10 -5.40
CA ARG A 88 10.94 6.06 -4.44
C ARG A 88 11.56 5.37 -3.22
N LEU A 89 11.03 4.20 -2.83
CA LEU A 89 11.53 3.41 -1.70
C LEU A 89 12.73 2.52 -2.07
N LYS A 90 12.94 2.17 -3.34
CA LYS A 90 14.13 1.43 -3.83
C LYS A 90 15.43 2.27 -3.83
N LYS A 91 15.50 3.35 -3.05
CA LYS A 91 16.68 4.22 -2.92
C LYS A 91 17.30 4.05 -1.54
#